data_AF-A0A2H3JYX7-F1
#
_entry.id   AF-A0A2H3JYX7-F1
#
_cell.length_a   1.000
_cell.length_b   1.000
_cell.length_c   1.000
_cell.angle_alpha   90.00
_cell.angle_beta   90.00
_cell.angle_gamma   90.00
#
_symmetry.space_group_name_H-M   'P 1'
#
loop_
_entity.id
_entity.type
_entity.pdbx_description
1 polymer ?
#
loop_
_entity_poly.entity_id
_entity_poly.type
_entity_poly.pdbx_seq_one_letter_code
_entity_poly.pdbx_strand_id
1 'polypeptide(L)'
;MDLNDASHVIKDVGVSNISAVVLDNTGNTHKAHELLCQDHEHILNLQDACHEMNLAVGQISELPEFKEVIADIRAIIAFLNKSTYVREHLYDARKVHKITHGLTSIGETHFSSLTWAAFSLHQCLPALRTIIGNPDLAIRIDALLDLSKFIAVTIPYARAIKCLESTHTPTDVYLFWLAVISQLDSLFANDGSRLLVQTTEAIHTITNCRFNGIINNAPTDIYVVAFFLDPCQGLGI
;
A
#
# COMPACT_ATOMS: atom_id res chain seq x y z
N MET A 1 8.69 19.39 -3.35
CA MET A 1 8.40 20.83 -3.22
C MET A 1 9.59 21.44 -2.51
N ASP A 2 10.34 22.33 -3.16
CA ASP A 2 11.46 23.01 -2.49
C ASP A 2 10.89 24.02 -1.48
N LEU A 3 11.64 24.30 -0.40
CA LEU A 3 11.32 25.28 0.64
C LEU A 3 10.83 26.63 0.10
N ASN A 4 11.35 27.03 -1.06
CA ASN A 4 11.00 28.28 -1.72
C ASN A 4 9.55 28.31 -2.22
N ASP A 5 9.02 27.19 -2.71
CA ASP A 5 7.64 27.10 -3.21
C ASP A 5 6.65 27.02 -2.05
N ALA A 6 6.97 26.24 -1.01
CA ALA A 6 6.15 26.12 0.19
C ALA A 6 6.01 27.47 0.92
N SER A 7 7.11 28.23 1.01
CA SER A 7 7.12 29.54 1.68
C SER A 7 6.23 30.57 0.98
N HIS A 8 6.11 30.51 -0.35
CA HIS A 8 5.22 31.41 -1.10
C HIS A 8 3.75 31.11 -0.79
N VAL A 9 3.35 29.84 -0.81
CA VAL A 9 1.98 29.42 -0.49
C VAL A 9 1.62 29.77 0.95
N ILE A 10 2.52 29.54 1.90
CA ILE A 10 2.31 29.89 3.31
C ILE A 10 2.12 31.40 3.51
N LYS A 11 2.87 32.22 2.76
CA LYS A 11 2.72 33.68 2.79
C LYS A 11 1.39 34.14 2.19
N ASP A 12 0.96 33.54 1.09
CA ASP A 12 -0.29 33.90 0.41
C ASP A 12 -1.52 33.54 1.26
N VAL A 13 -1.51 32.37 1.89
CA VAL A 13 -2.59 31.91 2.78
C VAL A 13 -2.58 32.66 4.11
N GLY A 14 -1.38 33.07 4.56
CA GLY A 14 -1.14 33.63 5.88
C GLY A 14 -0.93 32.52 6.90
N VAL A 15 0.24 32.54 7.55
CA VAL A 15 0.68 31.47 8.46
C VAL A 15 -0.28 31.23 9.63
N SER A 16 -0.99 32.26 10.10
CA SER A 16 -2.00 32.17 11.15
C SER A 16 -3.22 31.32 10.78
N ASN A 17 -3.42 31.08 9.48
CA ASN A 17 -4.54 30.30 8.95
C ASN A 17 -4.16 28.82 8.69
N ILE A 18 -2.94 28.42 9.05
CA ILE A 18 -2.43 27.07 8.88
C ILE A 18 -2.30 26.43 10.25
N SER A 19 -2.94 25.26 10.43
CA SER A 19 -2.90 24.51 11.69
C SER A 19 -2.02 23.27 11.64
N ALA A 20 -1.77 22.75 10.44
CA ALA A 20 -0.96 21.55 10.25
C ALA A 20 -0.43 21.50 8.82
N VAL A 21 0.65 20.76 8.65
CA VAL A 21 1.23 20.44 7.35
C VAL A 21 1.58 18.94 7.34
N VAL A 22 1.30 18.29 6.21
CA VAL A 22 1.53 16.86 6.00
C VAL A 22 2.53 16.73 4.84
N LEU A 23 3.64 16.03 5.07
CA LEU A 23 4.68 15.85 4.06
C LEU A 23 5.24 14.43 4.04
N ASP A 24 5.83 14.06 2.90
CA ASP A 24 6.64 12.85 2.79
C ASP A 24 8.00 13.02 3.50
N ASN A 25 8.60 11.90 3.90
CA ASN A 25 9.84 11.88 4.67
C ASN A 25 11.12 11.93 3.81
N THR A 26 11.08 12.58 2.66
CA THR A 26 12.31 12.78 1.88
C THR A 26 13.27 13.71 2.65
N GLY A 27 14.57 13.39 2.70
CA GLY A 27 15.52 13.98 3.66
C GLY A 27 15.62 15.51 3.66
N ASN A 28 15.39 16.16 2.51
CA ASN A 28 15.36 17.62 2.40
C ASN A 28 14.06 18.21 2.97
N THR A 29 12.96 17.48 2.84
CA THR A 29 11.61 17.86 3.24
C THR A 29 11.41 17.77 4.75
N HIS A 30 12.04 16.78 5.40
CA HIS A 30 12.02 16.65 6.86
C HIS A 30 12.63 17.88 7.56
N LYS A 31 13.80 18.35 7.11
CA LYS A 31 14.49 19.48 7.74
C LYS A 31 13.77 20.81 7.48
N ALA A 32 13.26 20.99 6.27
CA ALA A 32 12.41 22.12 5.92
C ALA A 32 11.21 22.25 6.87
N HIS A 33 10.61 21.11 7.15
CA HIS A 33 9.42 20.99 7.94
C HIS A 33 9.68 21.26 9.44
N GLU A 34 10.75 20.68 9.96
CA GLU A 34 11.20 20.92 11.33
C GLU A 34 11.46 22.41 11.59
N LEU A 35 12.13 23.10 10.66
CA LEU A 35 12.35 24.55 10.74
C LEU A 35 11.05 25.35 10.70
N LEU A 36 10.09 24.97 9.85
CA LEU A 36 8.80 25.66 9.75
C LEU A 36 8.00 25.58 11.07
N CYS A 37 7.97 24.41 11.70
CA CYS A 37 7.25 24.22 12.97
C CYS A 37 8.00 24.84 14.16
N GLN A 38 9.32 24.97 14.07
CA GLN A 38 10.10 25.75 15.04
C GLN A 38 9.81 27.26 14.92
N ASP A 39 9.67 27.77 13.70
CA ASP A 39 9.34 29.18 13.46
C ASP A 39 7.87 29.50 13.81
N HIS A 40 7.00 28.49 13.80
CA HIS A 40 5.55 28.61 14.00
C HIS A 40 4.98 27.48 14.86
N GLU A 41 5.07 27.62 16.19
CA GLU A 41 4.68 26.60 17.17
C GLU A 41 3.22 26.12 17.06
N HIS A 42 2.32 26.91 16.48
CA HIS A 42 0.91 26.55 16.29
C HIS A 42 0.68 25.58 15.12
N ILE A 43 1.69 25.34 14.28
CA ILE A 43 1.60 24.44 13.14
C ILE A 43 2.04 23.04 13.55
N LEU A 44 1.13 22.07 13.41
CA LEU A 44 1.42 20.67 13.69
C LEU A 44 2.23 20.02 12.58
N ASN A 45 3.27 19.29 13.00
CA ASN A 45 4.09 18.44 12.16
C ASN A 45 3.44 17.07 11.96
N LEU A 46 2.90 16.82 10.78
CA LEU A 46 2.28 15.55 10.43
C LEU A 46 3.08 14.81 9.36
N GLN A 47 3.32 13.53 9.60
CA GLN A 47 3.95 12.63 8.63
C GLN A 47 2.89 11.95 7.77
N ASP A 48 3.16 11.81 6.47
CA ASP A 48 2.25 11.14 5.54
C ASP A 48 2.12 9.63 5.83
N ALA A 49 0.94 9.24 6.33
CA ALA A 49 0.61 7.85 6.65
C ALA A 49 0.47 6.94 5.43
N CYS A 50 -0.07 7.45 4.33
CA CYS A 50 -0.18 6.70 3.08
C CYS A 50 1.21 6.38 2.55
N HIS A 51 2.12 7.34 2.62
CA HIS A 51 3.52 7.15 2.23
C HIS A 51 4.20 6.07 3.08
N GLU A 52 4.07 6.11 4.41
CA GLU A 52 4.70 5.11 5.29
C GLU A 52 4.18 3.69 5.06
N MET A 53 2.86 3.52 4.88
CA MET A 53 2.29 2.22 4.53
C MET A 53 2.77 1.76 3.15
N ASN A 54 2.89 2.67 2.18
CA ASN A 54 3.39 2.35 0.85
C ASN A 54 4.87 1.93 0.88
N LEU A 55 5.69 2.59 1.70
CA LEU A 55 7.08 2.17 1.94
C LEU A 55 7.17 0.79 2.59
N ALA A 56 6.26 0.45 3.51
CA ALA A 56 6.18 -0.89 4.08
C ALA A 56 5.97 -1.96 2.99
N VAL A 57 5.02 -1.73 2.08
CA VAL A 57 4.78 -2.61 0.92
C VAL A 57 6.01 -2.71 0.03
N GLY A 58 6.72 -1.60 -0.20
CA GLY A 58 7.97 -1.58 -0.95
C GLY A 58 9.03 -2.48 -0.33
N GLN A 59 9.29 -2.34 0.97
CA GLN A 59 10.28 -3.17 1.69
C GLN A 59 9.88 -4.65 1.75
N ILE A 60 8.59 -4.95 1.94
CA ILE A 60 8.09 -6.33 1.87
C ILE A 60 8.34 -6.91 0.47
N SER A 61 8.13 -6.12 -0.57
CA SER A 61 8.36 -6.53 -1.96
C SER A 61 9.83 -6.83 -2.29
N GLU A 62 10.77 -6.35 -1.49
CA GLU A 62 12.21 -6.61 -1.67
C GLU A 62 12.68 -7.91 -0.99
N LEU A 63 11.83 -8.53 -0.16
CA LEU A 63 12.18 -9.76 0.55
C LEU A 63 12.45 -10.91 -0.44
N PRO A 64 13.46 -11.77 -0.18
CA PRO A 64 13.88 -12.82 -1.12
C PRO A 64 12.74 -13.73 -1.59
N GLU A 65 11.81 -14.09 -0.69
CA GLU A 65 10.69 -14.98 -0.99
C GLU A 65 9.72 -14.41 -2.06
N PHE A 66 9.68 -13.09 -2.26
CA PHE A 66 8.76 -12.45 -3.19
C PHE A 66 9.40 -11.98 -4.50
N LYS A 67 10.73 -12.06 -4.64
CA LYS A 67 11.44 -11.53 -5.82
C LYS A 67 10.99 -12.18 -7.12
N GLU A 68 10.93 -13.51 -7.16
CA GLU A 68 10.49 -14.27 -8.33
C GLU A 68 9.01 -14.01 -8.62
N VAL A 69 8.17 -14.02 -7.58
CA VAL A 69 6.73 -13.74 -7.70
C VAL A 69 6.49 -12.38 -8.34
N ILE A 70 7.23 -11.35 -7.92
CA ILE A 70 7.10 -9.99 -8.45
C ILE A 70 7.62 -9.90 -9.88
N ALA A 71 8.73 -10.56 -10.19
CA ALA A 71 9.27 -10.61 -11.56
C ALA A 71 8.25 -11.21 -12.53
N ASP A 72 7.63 -12.32 -12.14
CA ASP A 72 6.61 -12.99 -12.95
C ASP A 72 5.32 -12.17 -13.05
N ILE A 73 4.85 -11.51 -11.98
CA ILE A 73 3.70 -10.58 -12.04
C ILE A 73 3.96 -9.52 -13.12
N ARG A 74 5.14 -8.90 -13.09
CA ARG A 74 5.52 -7.86 -14.05
C ARG A 74 5.62 -8.41 -15.47
N ALA A 75 6.21 -9.58 -15.65
CA ALA A 75 6.34 -10.23 -16.96
C ALA A 75 4.97 -10.58 -17.57
N ILE A 76 4.09 -11.18 -16.77
CA ILE A 76 2.74 -11.56 -17.20
C ILE A 76 1.93 -10.32 -17.58
N ILE A 77 1.91 -9.29 -16.72
CA ILE A 77 1.16 -8.06 -17.01
C ILE A 77 1.73 -7.35 -18.24
N ALA A 78 3.06 -7.30 -18.41
CA ALA A 78 3.68 -6.71 -19.59
C ALA A 78 3.32 -7.49 -20.87
N PHE A 79 3.33 -8.82 -20.83
CA PHE A 79 2.92 -9.67 -21.94
C PHE A 79 1.45 -9.43 -22.31
N LEU A 80 0.57 -9.46 -21.31
CA LEU A 80 -0.86 -9.22 -21.49
C LEU A 80 -1.13 -7.81 -22.03
N ASN A 81 -0.44 -6.78 -21.55
CA ASN A 81 -0.62 -5.43 -22.06
C ASN A 81 -0.15 -5.23 -23.51
N LYS A 82 0.85 -6.00 -23.95
CA LYS A 82 1.39 -5.93 -25.32
C LYS A 82 0.57 -6.71 -26.34
N SER A 83 -0.10 -7.79 -25.93
CA SER A 83 -0.81 -8.68 -26.85
C SER A 83 -2.32 -8.41 -26.86
N THR A 84 -2.79 -7.70 -27.88
CA THR A 84 -4.24 -7.50 -28.13
C THR A 84 -4.95 -8.85 -28.26
N TYR A 85 -4.34 -9.80 -28.97
CA TYR A 85 -4.86 -11.15 -29.15
C TYR A 85 -5.14 -11.86 -27.81
N VAL A 86 -4.15 -11.86 -26.90
CA VAL A 86 -4.33 -12.50 -25.59
C VAL A 86 -5.33 -11.74 -24.72
N ARG A 87 -5.38 -10.41 -24.81
CA ARG A 87 -6.36 -9.59 -24.07
C ARG A 87 -7.80 -9.89 -24.47
N GLU A 88 -8.06 -10.04 -25.76
CA GLU A 88 -9.40 -10.35 -26.27
C GLU A 88 -9.84 -11.74 -25.79
N HIS A 89 -8.98 -12.75 -25.93
CA HIS A 89 -9.27 -14.09 -25.41
C HIS A 89 -9.44 -14.12 -23.89
N LEU A 90 -8.63 -13.34 -23.15
CA LEU A 90 -8.78 -13.20 -21.71
C LEU A 90 -10.11 -12.52 -21.36
N TYR A 91 -10.54 -11.51 -22.11
CA TYR A 91 -11.81 -10.82 -21.91
C TYR A 91 -13.00 -11.76 -22.12
N ASP A 92 -12.98 -12.57 -23.17
CA ASP A 92 -14.02 -13.56 -23.42
C ASP A 92 -14.03 -14.66 -22.36
N ALA A 93 -12.86 -15.18 -21.99
CA ALA A 93 -12.76 -16.17 -20.92
C ALA A 93 -13.25 -15.60 -19.57
N ARG A 94 -12.97 -14.33 -19.26
CA ARG A 94 -13.47 -13.66 -18.05
C ARG A 94 -14.99 -13.59 -18.03
N LYS A 95 -15.66 -13.36 -19.18
CA LYS A 95 -17.13 -13.39 -19.27
C LYS A 95 -17.68 -14.77 -18.93
N VAL A 96 -17.06 -15.82 -19.44
CA VAL A 96 -17.44 -17.22 -19.14
C VAL A 96 -17.31 -17.51 -17.65
N HIS A 97 -16.21 -17.06 -17.03
CA HIS A 97 -15.95 -17.22 -15.59
C HIS A 97 -16.68 -16.19 -14.70
N LYS A 98 -17.50 -15.30 -15.27
CA LYS A 98 -18.22 -14.23 -14.56
C LYS A 98 -17.29 -13.30 -13.74
N ILE A 99 -16.07 -13.08 -14.23
CA ILE A 99 -15.08 -12.21 -13.61
C ILE A 99 -15.29 -10.77 -14.10
N THR A 100 -15.85 -9.92 -13.24
CA THR A 100 -16.18 -8.52 -13.57
C THR A 100 -14.95 -7.61 -13.61
N HIS A 101 -13.93 -7.88 -12.79
CA HIS A 101 -12.74 -7.04 -12.67
C HIS A 101 -11.67 -7.37 -13.72
N GLY A 102 -11.08 -6.33 -14.32
CA GLY A 102 -9.96 -6.46 -15.24
C GLY A 102 -8.60 -6.39 -14.57
N LEU A 103 -7.54 -6.52 -15.37
CA LEU A 103 -6.18 -6.37 -14.89
C LEU A 103 -5.90 -4.92 -14.51
N THR A 104 -5.24 -4.73 -13.38
CA THR A 104 -4.75 -3.43 -12.93
C THR A 104 -3.32 -3.23 -13.40
N SER A 105 -3.03 -2.04 -13.94
CA SER A 105 -1.66 -1.64 -14.29
C SER A 105 -0.84 -1.35 -13.04
N ILE A 106 0.45 -1.67 -13.10
CA ILE A 106 1.41 -1.30 -12.05
C ILE A 106 1.82 0.15 -12.31
N GLY A 107 1.60 1.03 -11.34
CA GLY A 107 2.06 2.41 -11.38
C GLY A 107 3.55 2.49 -11.02
N GLU A 108 4.23 3.54 -11.49
CA GLU A 108 5.67 3.72 -11.24
C GLU A 108 5.98 4.10 -9.78
N THR A 109 5.07 4.79 -9.10
CA THR A 109 5.37 5.51 -7.83
C THR A 109 4.69 4.92 -6.58
N HIS A 110 3.62 4.12 -6.75
CA HIS A 110 2.89 3.53 -5.62
C HIS A 110 3.10 2.02 -5.58
N PHE A 111 3.84 1.52 -4.59
CA PHE A 111 4.05 0.09 -4.37
C PHE A 111 2.73 -0.67 -4.13
N SER A 112 1.71 -0.01 -3.57
CA SER A 112 0.36 -0.57 -3.45
C SER A 112 -0.27 -0.95 -4.80
N SER A 113 0.15 -0.32 -5.90
CA SER A 113 -0.31 -0.69 -7.25
C SER A 113 0.16 -2.08 -7.67
N LEU A 114 1.33 -2.53 -7.18
CA LEU A 114 1.82 -3.90 -7.38
C LEU A 114 0.92 -4.92 -6.66
N THR A 115 0.46 -4.60 -5.46
CA THR A 115 -0.51 -5.43 -4.73
C THR A 115 -1.84 -5.53 -5.48
N TRP A 116 -2.38 -4.42 -5.97
CA TRP A 116 -3.62 -4.42 -6.74
C TRP A 116 -3.47 -5.16 -8.07
N ALA A 117 -2.33 -5.01 -8.74
CA ALA A 117 -1.97 -5.76 -9.94
C ALA A 117 -1.94 -7.27 -9.65
N ALA A 118 -1.22 -7.70 -8.60
CA ALA A 118 -1.18 -9.09 -8.17
C ALA A 118 -2.57 -9.64 -7.84
N PHE A 119 -3.39 -8.88 -7.10
CA PHE A 119 -4.75 -9.26 -6.74
C PHE A 119 -5.64 -9.42 -7.97
N SER A 120 -5.59 -8.48 -8.92
CA SER A 120 -6.35 -8.55 -10.18
C SER A 120 -5.93 -9.74 -11.04
N LEU A 121 -4.63 -10.04 -11.08
CA LEU A 121 -4.08 -11.19 -11.79
C LEU A 121 -4.54 -12.49 -11.15
N HIS A 122 -4.49 -12.59 -9.82
CA HIS A 122 -4.97 -13.73 -9.05
C HIS A 122 -6.45 -14.02 -9.32
N GLN A 123 -7.30 -12.99 -9.33
CA GLN A 123 -8.71 -13.13 -9.69
C GLN A 123 -8.93 -13.61 -11.13
N CYS A 124 -8.03 -13.24 -12.05
CA CYS A 124 -8.08 -13.66 -13.45
C CYS A 124 -7.48 -15.04 -13.71
N LEU A 125 -6.89 -15.72 -12.72
CA LEU A 125 -6.25 -17.04 -12.90
C LEU A 125 -7.16 -18.10 -13.54
N PRO A 126 -8.46 -18.23 -13.20
CA PRO A 126 -9.34 -19.21 -13.85
C PRO A 126 -9.48 -18.96 -15.36
N ALA A 127 -9.61 -17.69 -15.76
CA ALA A 127 -9.70 -17.30 -17.16
C ALA A 127 -8.35 -17.50 -17.88
N LEU A 128 -7.24 -17.15 -17.22
CA LEU A 128 -5.88 -17.40 -17.76
C LEU A 128 -5.63 -18.89 -17.98
N ARG A 129 -5.98 -19.75 -17.03
CA ARG A 129 -5.87 -21.21 -17.17
C ARG A 129 -6.69 -21.74 -18.34
N THR A 130 -7.84 -21.13 -18.63
CA THR A 130 -8.69 -21.52 -19.77
C THR A 130 -8.04 -21.20 -21.11
N ILE A 131 -7.46 -20.01 -21.27
CA ILE A 131 -6.82 -19.62 -22.53
C ILE A 131 -5.47 -20.32 -22.74
N ILE A 132 -4.71 -20.57 -21.67
CA ILE A 132 -3.44 -21.32 -21.72
C ILE A 132 -3.71 -22.80 -22.02
N GLY A 133 -4.79 -23.36 -21.45
CA GLY A 133 -5.17 -24.76 -21.64
C GLY A 133 -5.75 -25.07 -23.02
N ASN A 134 -6.03 -24.05 -23.84
CA ASN A 134 -6.51 -24.24 -25.20
C ASN A 134 -5.33 -24.31 -26.19
N PRO A 135 -5.02 -25.51 -26.75
CA PRO A 135 -3.88 -25.67 -27.66
C PRO A 135 -4.04 -24.85 -28.95
N ASP A 136 -5.27 -24.56 -29.40
CA ASP A 136 -5.53 -23.83 -30.64
C ASP A 136 -5.12 -22.36 -30.56
N LEU A 137 -5.03 -21.81 -29.34
CA LEU A 137 -4.63 -20.42 -29.12
C LEU A 137 -3.10 -20.24 -29.11
N ALA A 138 -2.35 -21.33 -28.92
CA ALA A 138 -0.88 -21.32 -28.81
C ALA A 138 -0.33 -20.29 -27.79
N ILE A 139 -1.11 -19.92 -26.77
CA ILE A 139 -0.71 -18.97 -25.71
C ILE A 139 0.11 -19.71 -24.66
N ARG A 140 1.34 -19.24 -24.42
CA ARG A 140 2.23 -19.79 -23.40
C ARG A 140 2.53 -18.74 -22.35
N ILE A 141 2.26 -19.10 -21.10
CA ILE A 141 2.67 -18.36 -19.91
C ILE A 141 3.32 -19.39 -19.00
N ASP A 142 4.64 -19.33 -18.88
CA ASP A 142 5.46 -20.41 -18.31
C ASP A 142 5.35 -20.52 -16.78
N ALA A 143 4.85 -19.47 -16.11
CA ALA A 143 4.68 -19.45 -14.66
C ALA A 143 3.21 -19.14 -14.28
N LEU A 144 2.55 -20.10 -13.63
CA LEU A 144 1.32 -19.86 -12.86
C LEU A 144 1.72 -19.71 -11.39
N LEU A 145 1.88 -18.46 -10.99
CA LEU A 145 2.36 -18.06 -9.67
C LEU A 145 1.40 -18.42 -8.54
N ASP A 146 1.98 -18.81 -7.39
CA ASP A 146 1.28 -18.70 -6.11
C ASP A 146 1.36 -17.25 -5.60
N LEU A 147 0.41 -16.44 -6.07
CA LEU A 147 0.26 -15.04 -5.67
C LEU A 147 -0.27 -14.90 -4.24
N SER A 148 -0.78 -15.98 -3.64
CA SER A 148 -1.60 -15.94 -2.43
C SER A 148 -0.81 -15.38 -1.26
N LYS A 149 0.46 -15.79 -1.11
CA LYS A 149 1.35 -15.32 -0.03
C LYS A 149 1.59 -13.82 -0.11
N PHE A 150 2.03 -13.34 -1.27
CA PHE A 150 2.32 -11.93 -1.50
C PHE A 150 1.08 -11.05 -1.32
N ILE A 151 -0.06 -11.50 -1.85
CA ILE A 151 -1.34 -10.81 -1.68
C ILE A 151 -1.73 -10.78 -0.20
N ALA A 152 -1.65 -11.91 0.51
CA ALA A 152 -2.08 -11.99 1.91
C ALA A 152 -1.34 -11.00 2.80
N VAL A 153 -0.03 -10.81 2.59
CA VAL A 153 0.78 -9.90 3.41
C VAL A 153 0.68 -8.43 2.97
N THR A 154 0.41 -8.14 1.69
CA THR A 154 0.39 -6.75 1.19
C THR A 154 -1.01 -6.15 1.05
N ILE A 155 -2.07 -6.96 0.92
CA ILE A 155 -3.44 -6.47 0.74
C ILE A 155 -3.98 -5.65 1.93
N PRO A 156 -3.61 -5.91 3.21
CA PRO A 156 -4.07 -5.08 4.31
C PRO A 156 -3.58 -3.63 4.15
N TYR A 157 -2.30 -3.44 3.81
CA TYR A 157 -1.73 -2.11 3.52
C TYR A 157 -2.39 -1.44 2.33
N ALA A 158 -2.54 -2.16 1.21
CA ALA A 158 -3.12 -1.58 0.00
C ALA A 158 -4.57 -1.09 0.22
N ARG A 159 -5.35 -1.80 1.06
CA ARG A 159 -6.68 -1.36 1.48
C ARG A 159 -6.62 -0.15 2.39
N ALA A 160 -5.75 -0.16 3.39
CA ALA A 160 -5.58 0.97 4.31
C ALA A 160 -5.19 2.25 3.57
N ILE A 161 -4.20 2.18 2.68
CA ILE A 161 -3.78 3.31 1.81
C ILE A 161 -4.97 3.83 1.01
N LYS A 162 -5.71 2.95 0.33
CA LYS A 162 -6.86 3.35 -0.48
C LYS A 162 -7.96 4.01 0.35
N CYS A 163 -8.19 3.53 1.58
CA CYS A 163 -9.16 4.13 2.49
C CYS A 163 -8.71 5.53 2.92
N LEU A 164 -7.46 5.67 3.37
CA LEU A 164 -6.88 6.95 3.75
C LEU A 164 -6.95 7.95 2.61
N GLU A 165 -6.52 7.57 1.40
CA GLU A 165 -6.55 8.42 0.20
C GLU A 165 -7.97 8.96 -0.13
N SER A 166 -9.02 8.25 0.26
CA SER A 166 -10.41 8.64 -0.03
C SER A 166 -11.02 9.60 1.00
N THR A 167 -10.76 9.37 2.28
CA THR A 167 -11.31 10.15 3.40
C THR A 167 -10.24 10.17 4.49
N HIS A 168 -9.67 11.35 4.74
CA HIS A 168 -8.57 11.47 5.70
C HIS A 168 -9.11 12.04 7.01
N THR A 169 -9.17 11.21 8.05
CA THR A 169 -9.17 11.71 9.43
C THR A 169 -7.91 11.20 10.15
N PRO A 170 -7.32 11.99 11.05
CA PRO A 170 -6.21 11.50 11.87
C PRO A 170 -6.57 10.25 12.70
N THR A 171 -7.85 10.08 13.07
CA THR A 171 -8.37 8.87 13.74
C THR A 171 -8.17 7.61 12.90
N ASP A 172 -8.51 7.68 11.61
CA ASP A 172 -8.45 6.54 10.69
C ASP A 172 -7.01 6.01 10.52
N VAL A 173 -6.01 6.90 10.61
CA VAL A 173 -4.59 6.51 10.49
C VAL A 173 -4.23 5.48 11.56
N TYR A 174 -4.51 5.77 12.83
CA TYR A 174 -4.20 4.86 13.92
C TYR A 174 -5.01 3.56 13.81
N LEU A 175 -6.32 3.68 13.55
CA LEU A 175 -7.21 2.52 13.39
C LEU A 175 -6.75 1.57 12.27
N PHE A 176 -6.38 2.10 11.10
CA PHE A 176 -5.94 1.27 9.99
C PHE A 176 -4.57 0.62 10.23
N TRP A 177 -3.66 1.29 10.95
CA TRP A 177 -2.42 0.63 11.39
C TRP A 177 -2.71 -0.57 12.30
N LEU A 178 -3.60 -0.43 13.29
CA LEU A 178 -4.02 -1.54 14.14
C LEU A 178 -4.68 -2.67 13.34
N ALA A 179 -5.54 -2.32 12.38
CA ALA A 179 -6.21 -3.30 11.53
C ALA A 179 -5.22 -4.06 10.64
N VAL A 180 -4.18 -3.40 10.13
CA VAL A 180 -3.09 -4.05 9.37
C VAL A 180 -2.31 -5.01 10.26
N ILE A 181 -1.86 -4.57 11.43
CA ILE A 181 -1.09 -5.39 12.37
C ILE A 181 -1.91 -6.62 12.79
N SER A 182 -3.18 -6.42 13.17
CA SER A 182 -4.07 -7.52 13.57
C SER A 182 -4.29 -8.55 12.46
N GLN A 183 -4.41 -8.11 11.21
CA GLN A 183 -4.54 -9.02 10.06
C GLN A 183 -3.25 -9.83 9.82
N LEU A 184 -2.08 -9.20 9.95
CA LEU A 184 -0.80 -9.88 9.82
C LEU A 184 -0.58 -10.89 10.96
N ASP A 185 -0.85 -10.50 12.20
CA ASP A 185 -0.76 -11.38 13.36
C ASP A 185 -1.68 -12.61 13.20
N SER A 186 -2.92 -12.38 12.75
CA SER A 186 -3.87 -13.45 12.45
C SER A 186 -3.38 -14.36 11.31
N LEU A 187 -2.75 -13.79 10.29
CA LEU A 187 -2.17 -14.56 9.17
C LEU A 187 -1.01 -15.45 9.64
N PHE A 188 -0.18 -14.94 10.55
CA PHE A 188 1.00 -15.65 11.04
C PHE A 188 0.68 -16.67 12.14
N ALA A 189 -0.33 -16.41 12.97
CA ALA A 189 -0.75 -17.32 14.03
C ALA A 189 -1.39 -18.62 13.51
N ASN A 190 -1.98 -18.60 12.31
CA ASN A 190 -2.80 -19.70 11.80
C ASN A 190 -2.03 -20.77 10.99
N ASP A 191 -0.69 -20.79 10.98
CA ASP A 191 0.17 -21.68 10.15
C ASP A 191 -0.13 -21.66 8.63
N GLY A 192 -1.13 -20.88 8.20
CA GLY A 192 -1.68 -20.86 6.85
C GLY A 192 -0.91 -19.99 5.88
N SER A 193 0.02 -19.17 6.36
CA SER A 193 0.82 -18.29 5.50
C SER A 193 1.82 -19.07 4.63
N ARG A 194 2.26 -20.25 5.08
CA ARG A 194 3.35 -21.05 4.48
C ARG A 194 4.61 -20.22 4.17
N LEU A 195 4.77 -19.06 4.82
CA LEU A 195 5.91 -18.17 4.65
C LEU A 195 7.13 -18.75 5.35
N LEU A 196 8.31 -18.38 4.87
CA LEU A 196 9.54 -18.67 5.60
C LEU A 196 9.53 -17.91 6.92
N VAL A 197 10.01 -18.53 8.01
CA VAL A 197 10.11 -17.89 9.33
C VAL A 197 10.85 -16.55 9.25
N GLN A 198 11.96 -16.51 8.49
CA GLN A 198 12.74 -15.29 8.26
C GLN A 198 11.93 -14.20 7.52
N THR A 199 11.06 -14.59 6.60
CA THR A 199 10.16 -13.65 5.90
C THR A 199 9.14 -13.06 6.88
N THR A 200 8.54 -13.90 7.72
CA THR A 200 7.59 -13.46 8.75
C THR A 200 8.23 -12.48 9.74
N GLU A 201 9.42 -12.81 10.27
CA GLU A 201 10.19 -11.94 11.17
C GLU A 201 10.56 -10.62 10.49
N ALA A 202 10.95 -10.65 9.23
CA ALA A 202 11.25 -9.46 8.46
C ALA A 202 10.00 -8.58 8.25
N ILE A 203 8.84 -9.17 7.95
CA ILE A 203 7.58 -8.43 7.82
C ILE A 203 7.19 -7.77 9.14
N HIS A 204 7.29 -8.47 10.27
CA HIS A 204 7.06 -7.86 11.59
C HIS A 204 8.02 -6.70 11.84
N THR A 205 9.30 -6.88 11.53
CA THR A 205 10.32 -5.84 11.71
C THR A 205 10.00 -4.60 10.87
N ILE A 206 9.65 -4.78 9.59
CA ILE A 206 9.24 -3.69 8.69
C ILE A 206 8.01 -2.97 9.24
N THR A 207 6.98 -3.73 9.62
CA THR A 207 5.71 -3.21 10.14
C THR A 207 5.93 -2.38 11.40
N ASN A 208 6.66 -2.93 12.37
CA ASN A 208 6.93 -2.27 13.64
C ASN A 208 7.82 -1.04 13.45
N CYS A 209 8.81 -1.10 12.56
CA CYS A 209 9.64 0.05 12.23
C CYS A 209 8.80 1.23 11.71
N ARG A 210 7.89 0.96 10.77
CA ARG A 210 7.01 1.98 10.18
C ARG A 210 5.98 2.50 11.17
N PHE A 211 5.33 1.60 11.92
CA PHE A 211 4.40 1.96 12.99
C PHE A 211 5.08 2.83 14.04
N ASN A 212 6.26 2.44 14.51
CA ASN A 212 7.01 3.23 15.48
C ASN A 212 7.40 4.59 14.92
N GLY A 213 7.79 4.68 13.64
CA GLY A 213 8.12 5.95 12.99
C GLY A 213 6.97 6.95 13.02
N ILE A 214 5.76 6.51 12.69
CA ILE A 214 4.59 7.40 12.53
C ILE A 214 3.70 7.53 13.75
N ILE A 215 3.73 6.57 14.68
CA ILE A 215 2.88 6.59 15.88
C ILE A 215 3.71 6.90 17.12
N ASN A 216 4.72 6.08 17.43
CA ASN A 216 5.41 6.15 18.73
C ASN A 216 6.53 7.19 18.78
N ASN A 217 7.16 7.47 17.64
CA ASN A 217 8.29 8.39 17.51
C ASN A 217 7.91 9.63 16.69
N ALA A 218 6.62 9.83 16.43
CA ALA A 218 6.16 10.98 15.68
C ALA A 218 6.41 12.28 16.46
N PRO A 219 6.57 13.41 15.77
CA PRO A 219 6.72 14.72 16.42
C PRO A 219 5.50 15.12 17.27
N THR A 220 4.33 14.53 16.98
CA THR A 220 3.08 14.78 17.71
C THR A 220 2.27 13.48 17.86
N ASP A 221 1.53 13.35 18.96
CA ASP A 221 0.66 12.18 19.22
C ASP A 221 -0.73 12.28 18.57
N ILE A 222 -0.88 13.12 17.54
CA ILE A 222 -2.16 13.52 16.96
C ILE A 222 -3.04 12.36 16.51
N TYR A 223 -2.44 11.29 15.96
CA TYR A 223 -3.19 10.13 15.47
C TYR A 223 -3.80 9.33 16.63
N VAL A 224 -3.07 9.21 17.74
CA VAL A 224 -3.57 8.55 18.96
C VAL A 224 -4.61 9.44 19.64
N VAL A 225 -4.31 10.73 19.79
CA VAL A 225 -5.22 11.71 20.40
C VAL A 225 -6.54 11.79 19.63
N ALA A 226 -6.49 11.89 18.30
CA ALA A 226 -7.69 11.93 17.47
C ALA A 226 -8.52 10.65 17.61
N PHE A 227 -7.88 9.48 17.66
CA PHE A 227 -8.55 8.22 17.92
C PHE A 227 -9.28 8.22 19.27
N PHE A 228 -8.63 8.69 20.34
CA PHE A 228 -9.25 8.79 21.67
C PHE A 228 -10.39 9.82 21.75
N LEU A 229 -10.29 10.90 20.98
CA LEU A 229 -11.29 11.97 20.97
C LEU A 229 -12.46 11.69 20.03
N ASP A 230 -12.40 10.63 19.22
CA ASP A 230 -13.48 10.26 18.31
C ASP A 230 -14.62 9.56 19.08
N PRO A 231 -15.80 10.20 19.24
CA PRO A 231 -16.92 9.61 19.96
C PRO A 231 -17.48 8.36 19.25
N CYS A 232 -17.27 8.21 17.94
CA CYS A 232 -17.68 7.03 17.18
C CYS A 232 -16.77 5.82 17.46
N GLN A 233 -15.53 6.06 17.91
CA GLN A 233 -14.60 5.02 18.35
C GLN A 233 -14.78 4.67 19.84
N GLY A 234 -15.79 5.26 20.50
CA GLY A 234 -16.06 5.15 21.92
C GLY A 234 -15.92 3.72 22.47
N LEU A 235 -14.73 3.42 22.97
CA LEU A 235 -14.54 2.53 24.09
C LEU A 235 -15.37 3.15 25.20
N GLY A 236 -16.55 2.59 25.46
CA GLY A 236 -17.48 3.11 26.46
C GLY A 236 -16.75 3.37 27.78
N ILE A 237 -16.55 4.65 28.08
CA ILE A 237 -16.17 5.16 29.40
C ILE A 237 -17.43 5.74 30.03
#